data_AF-A0A495CYD9-F1
#
_entry.id   AF-A0A495CYD9-F1
#
_cell.length_a   1.000
_cell.length_b   1.000
_cell.length_c   1.000
_cell.angle_alpha   90.00
_cell.angle_beta   90.00
_cell.angle_gamma   90.00
#
_symmetry.space_group_name_H-M   'P 1'
#
loop_
_entity.id
_entity.type
_entity.pdbx_description
1 polymer ?
#
loop_
_entity_poly.entity_id
_entity_poly.type
_entity_poly.pdbx_seq_one_letter_code
_entity_poly.pdbx_strand_id
1 'polypeptide(L)'
;MFNVFPLLIIPVIIYAIVAYTTGADMSTQVFSVPMVSGSLPLSKGDLLVILGMIMLFMELIKAAGSGTATIINHGLSMMIFVIAMALFLLVGHFSTSTFFLLMLMTLMDTVAGFVVTIVAARRDLAVGDGG
;
A
#
# COMPACT_ATOMS: atom_id res chain seq x y z
N MET A 1 -6.77 -19.41 -3.28
CA MET A 1 -5.78 -19.22 -2.19
C MET A 1 -4.86 -18.01 -2.43
N PHE A 2 -4.34 -17.78 -3.64
CA PHE A 2 -3.49 -16.61 -3.98
C PHE A 2 -4.20 -15.24 -4.02
N ASN A 3 -5.54 -15.19 -3.91
CA ASN A 3 -6.30 -13.93 -4.02
C ASN A 3 -6.55 -13.22 -2.67
N VAL A 4 -5.87 -13.66 -1.60
CA VAL A 4 -6.13 -13.23 -0.21
C VAL A 4 -4.94 -12.50 0.41
N PHE A 5 -3.83 -12.40 -0.35
CA PHE A 5 -2.61 -11.78 0.15
C PHE A 5 -2.58 -10.30 -0.24
N PRO A 6 -2.36 -9.39 0.72
CA PRO A 6 -2.26 -7.97 0.45
C PRO A 6 -1.05 -7.71 -0.44
N LEU A 7 -1.30 -7.04 -1.56
CA LEU A 7 -0.29 -6.70 -2.56
C LEU A 7 0.68 -5.65 -2.04
N LEU A 8 0.25 -4.79 -1.10
CA LEU A 8 1.12 -3.79 -0.49
C LEU A 8 2.27 -4.37 0.34
N ILE A 9 2.24 -5.67 0.67
CA ILE A 9 3.40 -6.31 1.30
C ILE A 9 4.64 -6.30 0.38
N ILE A 10 4.43 -6.37 -0.93
CA ILE A 10 5.51 -6.45 -1.92
C ILE A 10 6.40 -5.20 -1.86
N PRO A 11 5.88 -3.96 -2.04
CA PRO A 11 6.71 -2.76 -1.96
C PRO A 11 7.31 -2.55 -0.57
N VAL A 12 6.63 -2.96 0.52
CA VAL A 12 7.16 -2.87 1.89
C VAL A 12 8.37 -3.80 2.09
N ILE A 13 8.31 -5.04 1.60
CA ILE A 13 9.44 -5.99 1.65
C ILE A 13 10.59 -5.49 0.78
N ILE A 14 10.31 -5.00 -0.43
CA ILE A 14 11.33 -4.44 -1.31
C ILE A 14 12.04 -3.27 -0.62
N TYR A 15 11.30 -2.35 0.02
CA TYR A 15 11.89 -1.29 0.82
C TYR A 15 12.83 -1.86 1.88
N ALA A 16 12.36 -2.82 2.67
CA ALA A 16 13.13 -3.40 3.76
C ALA A 16 14.45 -4.00 3.26
N ILE A 17 14.42 -4.77 2.17
CA ILE A 17 15.62 -5.36 1.56
C ILE A 17 16.59 -4.26 1.14
N VAL A 18 16.13 -3.24 0.43
CA VAL A 18 16.99 -2.13 -0.01
C VAL A 18 17.55 -1.36 1.20
N ALA A 19 16.72 -1.09 2.20
CA ALA A 19 17.13 -0.38 3.41
C ALA A 19 18.26 -1.11 4.17
N TYR A 20 18.16 -2.44 4.31
CA TYR A 20 19.18 -3.25 4.98
C TYR A 20 20.42 -3.53 4.13
N THR A 21 20.32 -3.51 2.80
CA THR A 21 21.46 -3.78 1.91
C THR A 21 22.25 -2.52 1.55
N THR A 22 21.59 -1.37 1.44
CA THR A 22 22.23 -0.12 0.98
C THR A 22 22.17 1.02 2.01
N GLY A 23 21.77 0.75 3.25
CA GLY A 23 21.68 1.77 4.31
C GLY A 23 20.57 2.81 4.09
N ALA A 24 19.45 2.39 3.50
CA ALA A 24 18.28 3.24 3.21
C ALA A 24 18.52 4.42 2.24
N ASP A 25 19.53 4.34 1.38
CA ASP A 25 19.68 5.30 0.27
C ASP A 25 18.58 5.12 -0.78
N MET A 26 17.47 5.83 -0.57
CA MET A 26 16.34 5.95 -1.49
C MET A 26 16.47 7.15 -2.42
N SER A 27 17.39 8.06 -2.11
CA SER A 27 17.60 9.32 -2.82
C SER A 27 18.40 9.19 -4.10
N THR A 28 19.11 8.08 -4.32
CA THR A 28 19.89 7.91 -5.56
C THR A 28 18.97 8.01 -6.78
N GLN A 29 19.31 8.93 -7.67
CA GLN A 29 18.66 9.06 -8.96
C GLN A 29 18.92 7.82 -9.82
N VAL A 30 17.87 7.30 -10.45
CA VAL A 30 17.94 6.15 -11.36
C VAL A 30 17.86 6.62 -12.81
N PHE A 31 16.94 7.54 -13.10
CA PHE A 31 16.80 8.18 -14.41
C PHE A 31 16.14 9.55 -14.27
N SER A 32 16.05 10.29 -15.36
CA SER A 32 15.34 11.56 -15.41
C SER A 32 14.38 11.60 -16.58
N VAL A 33 13.20 12.15 -16.37
CA VAL A 33 12.23 12.39 -17.45
C VAL A 33 12.48 13.78 -18.02
N PRO A 34 12.77 13.92 -19.33
CA PRO A 34 12.90 15.23 -19.97
C PRO A 34 11.53 15.92 -20.04
N MET A 35 11.48 17.16 -19.60
CA MET A 35 10.29 18.01 -19.54
C MET A 35 10.55 19.31 -20.30
N VAL A 36 9.49 19.99 -20.75
CA VAL A 36 9.64 21.31 -21.40
C VAL A 36 10.27 22.34 -20.46
N SER A 37 10.04 22.22 -19.15
CA SER A 37 10.60 23.08 -18.10
C SER A 37 11.95 22.62 -17.53
N GLY A 38 12.53 21.53 -18.02
CA GLY A 38 13.78 20.98 -17.49
C GLY A 38 13.79 19.45 -17.45
N SER A 39 14.32 18.85 -16.40
CA SER A 39 14.30 17.39 -16.22
C SER A 39 13.80 17.03 -14.83
N LEU A 40 12.88 16.08 -14.74
CA LEU A 40 12.41 15.55 -13.46
C LEU A 40 13.29 14.34 -13.08
N PRO A 41 14.20 14.46 -12.11
CA PRO A 41 14.98 13.32 -11.64
C PRO A 41 14.06 12.38 -10.85
N LEU A 42 14.11 11.10 -11.18
CA LEU A 42 13.40 10.05 -10.45
C LEU A 42 14.41 9.20 -9.67
N SER A 43 14.19 9.14 -8.38
CA SER A 43 14.99 8.38 -7.42
C SER A 43 14.50 6.92 -7.29
N LYS A 44 15.32 6.07 -6.68
CA LYS A 44 14.92 4.70 -6.29
C LYS A 44 13.63 4.73 -5.47
N GLY A 45 13.52 5.69 -4.56
CA GLY A 45 12.34 5.89 -3.72
C GLY A 45 11.08 6.19 -4.54
N ASP A 46 11.18 7.03 -5.55
CA ASP A 46 10.03 7.40 -6.40
C ASP A 46 9.49 6.20 -7.17
N LEU A 47 10.38 5.34 -7.70
CA LEU A 47 9.97 4.11 -8.40
C LEU A 47 9.24 3.15 -7.46
N LEU A 48 9.69 3.07 -6.21
CA LEU A 48 9.08 2.20 -5.22
C LEU A 48 7.71 2.75 -4.77
N VAL A 49 7.57 4.07 -4.64
CA VAL A 49 6.28 4.73 -4.38
C VAL A 49 5.31 4.49 -5.54
N ILE A 50 5.76 4.63 -6.79
CA ILE A 50 4.93 4.35 -7.98
C ILE A 50 4.48 2.88 -7.98
N LEU A 51 5.38 1.94 -7.69
CA LEU A 51 5.03 0.52 -7.54
C LEU A 51 3.98 0.33 -6.43
N GLY A 52 4.15 0.97 -5.28
CA GLY A 52 3.20 0.93 -4.18
C GLY A 52 1.82 1.46 -4.56
N MET A 53 1.75 2.55 -5.30
CA MET A 53 0.49 3.12 -5.81
C MET A 53 -0.23 2.15 -6.75
N ILE A 54 0.50 1.49 -7.65
CA ILE A 54 -0.08 0.48 -8.55
C ILE A 54 -0.64 -0.69 -7.74
N MET A 55 0.11 -1.18 -6.74
CA MET A 55 -0.34 -2.27 -5.87
C MET A 55 -1.59 -1.89 -5.06
N LEU A 56 -1.62 -0.68 -4.49
CA LEU A 56 -2.79 -0.13 -3.78
C LEU A 56 -4.01 -0.06 -4.71
N PHE A 57 -3.83 0.41 -5.95
CA PHE A 57 -4.93 0.47 -6.91
C PHE A 57 -5.49 -0.93 -7.24
N MET A 58 -4.61 -1.91 -7.39
CA MET A 58 -5.02 -3.30 -7.59
C MET A 58 -5.76 -3.87 -6.37
N GLU A 59 -5.36 -3.52 -5.15
CA GLU A 59 -6.12 -3.87 -3.93
C GLU A 59 -7.51 -3.23 -3.91
N LEU A 60 -7.61 -1.96 -4.30
CA LEU A 60 -8.89 -1.26 -4.37
C LEU A 60 -9.86 -1.92 -5.37
N ILE A 61 -9.38 -2.34 -6.54
CA ILE A 61 -10.18 -3.09 -7.52
C ILE A 61 -10.64 -4.42 -6.93
N LYS A 62 -9.75 -5.16 -6.27
CA LYS A 62 -10.10 -6.44 -5.63
C LYS A 62 -11.12 -6.27 -4.51
N ALA A 63 -11.00 -5.21 -3.72
CA ALA A 63 -11.90 -4.89 -2.62
C ALA A 63 -13.33 -4.61 -3.12
N ALA A 64 -13.50 -4.08 -4.34
CA ALA A 64 -14.81 -3.87 -4.94
C ALA A 64 -15.58 -5.18 -5.28
N GLY A 65 -14.91 -6.34 -5.23
CA GLY A 65 -15.55 -7.65 -5.33
C GLY A 65 -16.05 -8.16 -3.97
N SER A 66 -17.31 -8.57 -3.88
CA SER A 66 -17.90 -9.11 -2.65
C SER A 66 -17.52 -10.59 -2.44
N GLY A 67 -16.75 -10.90 -1.41
CA GLY A 67 -16.49 -12.29 -0.99
C GLY A 67 -15.72 -12.41 0.32
N THR A 68 -15.73 -13.59 0.94
CA THR A 68 -15.02 -13.90 2.20
C THR A 68 -13.50 -13.64 2.12
N ALA A 69 -12.93 -13.69 0.92
CA ALA A 69 -11.53 -13.35 0.67
C ALA A 69 -11.19 -11.89 1.03
N THR A 70 -12.17 -10.98 0.95
CA THR A 70 -12.01 -9.54 1.19
C THR A 70 -11.77 -9.25 2.68
N ILE A 71 -12.44 -9.99 3.58
CA ILE A 71 -12.28 -9.82 5.04
C ILE A 71 -10.88 -10.22 5.51
N ILE A 72 -10.37 -11.36 5.02
CA ILE A 72 -9.03 -11.84 5.39
C ILE A 72 -7.96 -10.87 4.84
N ASN A 73 -8.14 -10.35 3.62
CA ASN A 73 -7.24 -9.35 3.05
C ASN A 73 -7.13 -8.11 3.95
N HIS A 74 -8.27 -7.56 4.43
CA HIS A 74 -8.26 -6.40 5.33
C HIS A 74 -7.52 -6.67 6.64
N GLY A 75 -7.69 -7.86 7.23
CA GLY A 75 -6.97 -8.26 8.44
C GLY A 75 -5.46 -8.33 8.23
N LEU A 76 -4.99 -8.88 7.10
CA LEU A 76 -3.57 -8.91 6.79
C LEU A 76 -3.01 -7.51 6.46
N SER A 77 -3.75 -6.69 5.72
CA SER A 77 -3.36 -5.29 5.46
C SER A 77 -3.21 -4.50 6.75
N MET A 78 -4.09 -4.73 7.73
CA MET A 78 -4.02 -4.10 9.06
C MET A 78 -2.73 -4.50 9.78
N MET A 79 -2.37 -5.78 9.73
CA MET A 79 -1.11 -6.27 10.29
C MET A 79 0.09 -5.60 9.62
N ILE A 80 0.11 -5.49 8.29
CA ILE A 80 1.19 -4.82 7.56
C ILE A 80 1.30 -3.36 7.96
N PHE A 81 0.18 -2.65 8.07
CA PHE A 81 0.19 -1.25 8.50
C PHE A 81 0.79 -1.11 9.91
N VAL A 82 0.39 -1.93 10.89
CA VAL A 82 0.95 -1.88 12.25
C VAL A 82 2.45 -2.16 12.24
N ILE A 83 2.89 -3.18 11.50
CA ILE A 83 4.32 -3.52 11.39
C ILE A 83 5.09 -2.37 10.71
N ALA A 84 4.57 -1.82 9.62
CA ALA A 84 5.19 -0.71 8.91
C ALA A 84 5.28 0.54 9.80
N MET A 85 4.22 0.86 10.54
CA MET A 85 4.23 1.95 11.50
C MET A 85 5.26 1.73 12.61
N ALA A 86 5.34 0.53 13.18
CA ALA A 86 6.35 0.18 14.18
C ALA A 86 7.77 0.30 13.60
N LEU A 87 8.02 -0.20 12.39
CA LEU A 87 9.33 -0.08 11.73
C LEU A 87 9.71 1.39 11.50
N PHE A 88 8.78 2.22 11.03
CA PHE A 88 9.02 3.65 10.80
C PHE A 88 9.43 4.37 12.08
N LEU A 89 8.75 4.07 13.21
CA LEU A 89 9.01 4.72 14.49
C LEU A 89 10.24 4.18 15.22
N LEU A 90 10.54 2.88 15.08
CA LEU A 90 11.55 2.20 15.89
C LEU A 90 12.88 1.97 15.16
N VAL A 91 12.91 2.03 13.83
CA VAL A 91 14.10 1.68 13.04
C VAL A 91 14.54 2.88 12.20
N GLY A 92 15.71 3.44 12.50
CA GLY A 92 16.22 4.66 11.83
C GLY A 92 16.30 4.55 10.30
N HIS A 93 16.62 3.37 9.77
CA HIS A 93 16.64 3.10 8.32
C HIS A 93 15.27 3.23 7.62
N PHE A 94 14.19 3.22 8.39
CA PHE A 94 12.82 3.33 7.87
C PHE A 94 12.28 4.76 8.00
N SER A 95 13.01 5.69 8.61
CA SER A 95 12.66 7.11 8.74
C SER A 95 12.89 7.89 7.44
N THR A 96 12.37 7.40 6.31
CA THR A 96 12.45 8.06 5.00
C THR A 96 11.07 8.48 4.49
N SER A 97 11.01 9.49 3.62
CA SER A 97 9.77 9.90 2.96
C SER A 97 9.17 8.77 2.13
N THR A 98 10.01 7.98 1.45
CA THR A 98 9.59 6.79 0.69
C THR A 98 8.84 5.79 1.56
N PHE A 99 9.42 5.38 2.70
CA PHE A 99 8.76 4.40 3.56
C PHE A 99 7.52 4.98 4.23
N PHE A 100 7.56 6.26 4.62
CA PHE A 100 6.41 6.95 5.16
C PHE A 100 5.22 6.93 4.18
N LEU A 101 5.46 7.20 2.90
CA LEU A 101 4.41 7.13 1.87
C LEU A 101 3.88 5.70 1.67
N LEU A 102 4.75 4.68 1.67
CA LEU A 102 4.31 3.29 1.61
C LEU A 102 3.47 2.90 2.83
N MET A 103 3.87 3.34 4.02
CA MET A 103 3.10 3.14 5.25
C MET A 103 1.74 3.84 5.17
N LEU A 104 1.67 5.07 4.65
CA LEU A 104 0.39 5.73 4.40
C LEU A 104 -0.47 4.97 3.39
N MET A 105 0.10 4.36 2.35
CA MET A 105 -0.68 3.50 1.44
C MET A 105 -1.28 2.30 2.17
N THR A 106 -0.52 1.66 3.07
CA THR A 106 -1.03 0.54 3.88
C THR A 106 -2.15 0.98 4.82
N LEU A 107 -2.06 2.20 5.37
CA LEU A 107 -3.16 2.82 6.13
C LEU A 107 -4.39 3.04 5.24
N MET A 108 -4.21 3.63 4.07
CA MET A 108 -5.31 3.91 3.14
C MET A 108 -6.02 2.61 2.71
N ASP A 109 -5.28 1.54 2.47
CA ASP A 109 -5.84 0.23 2.14
C ASP A 109 -6.74 -0.31 3.26
N THR A 110 -6.26 -0.26 4.51
CA THR A 110 -7.04 -0.72 5.66
C THR A 110 -8.33 0.06 5.84
N VAL A 111 -8.26 1.39 5.76
CA VAL A 111 -9.44 2.27 5.86
C VAL A 111 -10.42 2.00 4.72
N ALA A 112 -9.93 1.92 3.48
CA ALA A 112 -10.77 1.63 2.31
C ALA A 112 -11.48 0.28 2.44
N GLY A 113 -10.77 -0.74 2.94
CA GLY A 113 -11.33 -2.06 3.18
C GLY A 113 -12.51 -2.06 4.14
N PHE A 114 -12.37 -1.40 5.29
CA PHE A 114 -13.47 -1.26 6.24
C PHE A 114 -14.66 -0.50 5.64
N VAL A 115 -14.40 0.57 4.88
CA VAL A 115 -15.46 1.34 4.21
C VAL A 115 -16.26 0.48 3.23
N VAL A 116 -15.59 -0.30 2.37
CA VAL A 116 -16.26 -1.18 1.40
C VAL A 116 -17.10 -2.24 2.11
N THR A 117 -16.59 -2.83 3.19
CA THR A 117 -17.33 -3.82 3.98
C THR A 117 -18.61 -3.23 4.59
N ILE A 118 -18.54 -2.01 5.13
CA ILE A 118 -19.70 -1.30 5.70
C ILE A 118 -20.74 -0.99 4.60
N VAL A 119 -20.29 -0.51 3.44
CA VAL A 119 -21.19 -0.17 2.33
C VAL A 119 -21.90 -1.42 1.78
N ALA A 120 -21.18 -2.54 1.66
CA ALA A 120 -21.76 -3.82 1.24
C ALA A 120 -22.85 -4.28 2.23
N ALA A 121 -22.57 -4.26 3.54
CA ALA A 121 -23.55 -4.63 4.55
C ALA A 121 -24.82 -3.75 4.52
N ARG A 122 -24.67 -2.44 4.32
CA ARG A 122 -25.81 -1.51 4.19
C ARG A 122 -26.67 -1.80 2.96
N ARG A 123 -26.05 -2.11 1.82
CA ARG A 123 -26.76 -2.47 0.58
C ARG A 123 -27.56 -3.76 0.76
N ASP A 124 -26.97 -4.77 1.40
CA ASP A 124 -27.63 -6.06 1.56
C ASP A 124 -28.87 -5.95 2.49
N LEU A 125 -28.83 -5.08 3.51
CA LEU A 125 -30.00 -4.78 4.35
C LEU A 125 -31.14 -4.09 3.57
N ALA A 126 -30.81 -3.16 2.67
CA ALA A 126 -31.81 -2.45 1.88
C ALA A 126 -32.56 -3.36 0.88
N VAL A 127 -31.94 -4.46 0.44
CA VAL A 127 -32.58 -5.46 -0.45
C VAL A 127 -33.49 -6.41 0.34
N GLY A 128 -33.19 -6.68 1.62
CA GLY A 128 -33.98 -7.58 2.47
C GLY A 128 -35.30 -7.01 2.97
N ASP A 129 -35.47 -5.69 2.96
CA ASP A 129 -36.69 -4.99 3.45
C ASP A 129 -37.76 -4.81 2.35
N GLY A 130 -37.50 -5.29 1.14
CA GLY A 130 -38.35 -5.11 -0.05
C GLY A 130 -39.12 -6.35 -0.53
N GLY A 131 -39.22 -7.42 0.28
CA GLY A 131 -39.97 -8.65 -0.03
C GLY A 131 -40.87 -9.07 1.12
#